data_AF-A0A3P7IIZ6-F1
#
_entry.id   AF-A0A3P7IIZ6-F1
#
_cell.length_a   1.000
_cell.length_b   1.000
_cell.length_c   1.000
_cell.angle_alpha   90.00
_cell.angle_beta   90.00
_cell.angle_gamma   90.00
#
_symmetry.space_group_name_H-M   'P 1'
#
loop_
_entity.id
_entity.type
_entity.pdbx_description
1 polymer ?
#
loop_
_entity_poly.entity_id
_entity_poly.type
_entity_poly.pdbx_seq_one_letter_code
_entity_poly.pdbx_strand_id
1 'polypeptide(L)'
;MVDRLWTPNVCFVNSKKTEIHSSPTPNIFLMLYPNGTVWINYRLQVQSPCIVDLMLFPMDIVHIQYSNSYIIRTPQQTAALKSAHGSTLVRNSVYLTKKLAQSLKNHFGEQTCELVIESYSYNAAKVGLHWREWNPVGFPRVLVFSIAKSKLADFTLYGLQWTKNSFEYAAGQWDQLTVSLTFSRAY
;
A
#
# COMPACT_ATOMS: atom_id res chain seq x y z
N MET A 1 8.65 -8.85 20.51
CA MET A 1 8.05 -7.80 21.39
C MET A 1 6.75 -7.30 20.80
N VAL A 2 6.73 -6.91 19.52
CA VAL A 2 5.50 -6.63 18.76
C VAL A 2 4.54 -7.83 18.80
N ASP A 3 5.09 -9.05 18.78
CA ASP A 3 4.33 -10.32 18.82
C ASP A 3 3.52 -10.54 20.11
N ARG A 4 3.79 -9.76 21.16
CA ARG A 4 3.04 -9.81 22.43
C ARG A 4 1.92 -8.77 22.48
N LEU A 5 1.86 -7.85 21.52
CA LEU A 5 0.84 -6.82 21.43
C LEU A 5 -0.22 -7.25 20.41
N TRP A 6 -1.49 -7.10 20.77
CA TRP A 6 -2.57 -7.32 19.81
C TRP A 6 -2.47 -6.31 18.65
N THR A 7 -2.60 -6.79 17.41
CA THR A 7 -2.63 -5.95 16.20
C THR A 7 -3.84 -6.32 15.33
N PRO A 8 -4.35 -5.37 14.53
CA PRO A 8 -5.60 -5.56 13.79
C PRO A 8 -5.52 -6.48 12.55
N ASN A 9 -4.43 -7.24 12.36
CA ASN A 9 -4.22 -8.16 11.23
C ASN A 9 -4.54 -7.54 9.85
N VAL A 10 -4.04 -6.34 9.61
CA VAL A 10 -4.26 -5.61 8.36
C VAL A 10 -3.29 -6.11 7.30
N CYS A 11 -3.78 -6.39 6.09
CA CYS A 11 -3.02 -6.99 5.01
C CYS A 11 -3.31 -6.33 3.65
N PHE A 12 -2.46 -6.63 2.65
CA PHE A 12 -2.69 -6.24 1.27
C PHE A 12 -3.40 -7.37 0.51
N VAL A 13 -4.72 -7.31 0.35
CA VAL A 13 -5.52 -8.44 -0.14
C VAL A 13 -5.24 -8.80 -1.60
N ASN A 14 -4.88 -7.80 -2.42
CA ASN A 14 -4.56 -8.02 -3.83
C ASN A 14 -3.07 -8.29 -4.07
N SER A 15 -2.27 -8.42 -3.01
CA SER A 15 -0.83 -8.69 -3.16
C SER A 15 -0.56 -10.15 -3.51
N LYS A 16 0.35 -10.38 -4.46
CA LYS A 16 0.90 -11.70 -4.78
C LYS A 16 1.93 -12.16 -3.77
N LYS A 17 2.74 -11.22 -3.27
CA LYS A 17 3.81 -11.48 -2.31
C LYS A 17 4.04 -10.27 -1.43
N THR A 18 4.15 -10.47 -0.12
CA THR A 18 4.49 -9.41 0.84
C THR A 18 5.59 -9.89 1.76
N GLU A 19 6.62 -9.09 1.93
CA GLU A 19 7.74 -9.41 2.83
C GLU A 19 8.07 -8.20 3.70
N ILE A 20 8.23 -8.42 5.00
CA ILE A 20 8.77 -7.41 5.91
C ILE A 20 10.28 -7.34 5.68
N HIS A 21 10.80 -6.15 5.42
CA HIS A 21 12.23 -5.95 5.25
C HIS A 21 12.95 -6.28 6.56
N SER A 22 13.91 -7.20 6.51
CA SER A 22 14.77 -7.57 7.63
C SER A 22 16.24 -7.48 7.22
N SER A 23 17.08 -6.87 8.06
CA SER A 23 18.55 -6.89 7.93
C SER A 23 19.17 -6.10 9.08
N PRO A 24 19.72 -6.73 10.13
CA PRO A 24 19.68 -8.16 10.51
C PRO A 24 18.39 -8.57 11.26
N THR A 25 17.64 -7.61 11.78
CA THR A 25 16.34 -7.80 12.45
C THR A 25 15.20 -7.25 11.57
N PRO A 26 13.95 -7.68 11.77
CA PRO A 26 12.80 -7.11 11.06
C PRO A 26 12.68 -5.62 11.37
N ASN A 27 12.49 -4.81 10.32
CA ASN A 27 12.39 -3.36 10.42
C ASN A 27 10.95 -2.97 10.76
N ILE A 28 10.67 -3.04 12.07
CA ILE A 28 9.40 -2.69 12.68
C ILE A 28 9.69 -1.67 13.77
N PHE A 29 9.05 -0.51 13.70
CA PHE A 29 9.12 0.51 14.75
C PHE A 29 7.81 0.52 15.53
N LEU A 30 7.91 0.49 16.86
CA LEU A 30 6.80 0.49 17.79
C LEU A 30 7.01 1.61 18.82
N MET A 31 6.01 2.46 19.00
CA MET A 31 6.00 3.50 20.03
C MET A 31 4.66 3.48 20.77
N LEU A 32 4.72 3.52 22.09
CA LEU A 32 3.54 3.60 22.95
C LEU A 32 3.46 5.01 23.54
N TYR A 33 2.34 5.68 23.33
CA TYR A 33 2.07 6.99 23.91
C TYR A 33 1.44 6.86 25.29
N PRO A 34 1.65 7.84 26.20
CA PRO A 34 1.06 7.83 27.54
C PRO A 34 -0.48 7.83 27.54
N ASN A 35 -1.09 8.31 26.45
CA ASN A 35 -2.55 8.31 26.26
C ASN A 35 -3.12 6.94 25.83
N GLY A 36 -2.30 5.89 25.79
CA GLY A 36 -2.66 4.55 25.33
C GLY A 36 -2.62 4.36 23.82
N THR A 37 -2.16 5.36 23.05
CA THR A 37 -2.03 5.23 21.59
C THR A 37 -0.82 4.40 21.22
N VAL A 38 -1.01 3.35 20.43
CA VAL A 38 0.09 2.56 19.85
C VAL A 38 0.42 3.10 18.47
N TRP A 39 1.67 3.44 18.17
CA TRP A 39 2.17 3.67 16.82
C TRP A 39 3.02 2.49 16.37
N ILE A 40 2.58 1.79 15.33
CA ILE A 40 3.38 0.73 14.67
C ILE A 40 3.76 1.19 13.26
N ASN A 41 4.98 0.91 12.81
CA ASN A 41 5.48 1.15 11.47
C ASN A 41 6.18 -0.10 10.94
N TYR A 42 5.76 -0.55 9.76
CA TYR A 42 6.40 -1.63 9.01
C TYR A 42 7.09 -1.10 7.76
N ARG A 43 8.30 -1.58 7.49
CA ARG A 43 8.94 -1.45 6.17
C ARG A 43 8.65 -2.69 5.35
N LEU A 44 7.71 -2.58 4.42
CA LEU A 44 7.23 -3.71 3.63
C LEU A 44 7.76 -3.66 2.21
N GLN A 45 7.93 -4.84 1.61
CA GLN A 45 8.16 -5.08 0.20
C GLN A 45 6.92 -5.82 -0.34
N VAL A 46 6.07 -5.12 -1.08
CA VAL A 46 4.78 -5.62 -1.55
C VAL A 46 4.82 -5.80 -3.05
N GLN A 47 4.38 -6.95 -3.55
CA GLN A 47 4.25 -7.27 -4.96
C GLN A 47 2.76 -7.39 -5.29
N SER A 48 2.21 -6.46 -6.06
CA SER A 48 0.78 -6.42 -6.42
C SER A 48 0.59 -6.35 -7.94
N PRO A 49 -0.61 -6.67 -8.46
CA PRO A 49 -0.92 -6.60 -9.89
C PRO A 49 -1.13 -5.16 -10.37
N CYS A 50 -0.85 -4.91 -11.65
CA CYS A 50 -1.20 -3.67 -12.36
C CYS A 50 -2.15 -4.00 -13.51
N ILE A 51 -3.12 -3.13 -13.74
CA ILE A 51 -3.99 -3.14 -14.91
C ILE A 51 -3.27 -2.37 -16.03
N VAL A 52 -3.20 -3.00 -17.20
CA VAL A 52 -2.70 -2.40 -18.44
C VAL A 52 -3.90 -2.13 -19.35
N ASP A 53 -3.93 -0.94 -19.94
CA ASP A 53 -4.94 -0.62 -20.94
C ASP A 53 -4.54 -1.21 -22.30
N LEU A 54 -5.41 -2.03 -22.89
CA LEU A 54 -5.15 -2.82 -24.12
C LEU A 54 -5.88 -2.26 -25.34
N MET A 55 -6.33 -1.00 -25.31
CA MET A 55 -7.09 -0.39 -26.40
C MET A 55 -6.38 -0.35 -27.78
N LEU A 56 -5.07 -0.63 -27.84
CA LEU A 56 -4.26 -0.70 -29.08
C LEU A 56 -3.92 -2.13 -29.55
N PHE A 57 -4.59 -3.15 -29.00
CA PHE A 57 -4.50 -4.53 -29.50
C PHE A 57 -5.00 -4.61 -30.96
N PRO A 58 -4.27 -5.20 -31.93
CA PRO A 58 -3.29 -6.29 -31.81
C PRO A 58 -1.83 -5.94 -32.16
N MET A 59 -1.44 -4.66 -32.16
CA MET A 59 -0.02 -4.29 -32.40
C MET A 59 0.88 -4.48 -31.17
N ASP A 60 0.29 -4.72 -30.00
CA ASP A 60 0.99 -5.06 -28.76
C ASP A 60 0.98 -6.58 -28.53
N ILE A 61 2.17 -7.18 -28.37
CA ILE A 61 2.31 -8.61 -28.00
C ILE A 61 1.84 -8.76 -26.55
N VAL A 62 0.61 -9.23 -26.37
CA VAL A 62 0.07 -9.59 -25.06
C VAL A 62 0.61 -10.96 -24.68
N HIS A 63 1.75 -10.99 -24.02
CA HIS A 63 2.00 -12.10 -23.11
C HIS A 63 1.01 -11.93 -21.95
N ILE A 64 0.01 -12.81 -21.88
CA ILE A 64 -0.80 -13.01 -20.67
C ILE A 64 0.14 -13.60 -19.62
N GLN A 65 1.00 -12.77 -19.06
CA GLN A 65 1.69 -13.11 -17.86
C GLN A 65 0.92 -12.49 -16.70
N TYR A 66 0.47 -13.36 -15.82
CA TYR A 66 0.34 -13.07 -14.40
C TYR A 66 1.68 -12.60 -13.76
N SER A 67 2.61 -11.96 -14.50
CA SER A 67 3.95 -11.54 -14.06
C SER A 67 4.11 -10.02 -13.88
N ASN A 68 3.16 -9.19 -14.32
CA ASN A 68 3.24 -7.74 -14.09
C ASN A 68 2.96 -7.49 -12.60
N SER A 69 4.05 -7.39 -11.87
CA SER A 69 4.02 -7.45 -10.42
C SER A 69 5.08 -6.49 -9.89
N TYR A 70 4.62 -5.36 -9.38
CA TYR A 70 5.50 -4.25 -9.03
C TYR A 70 5.83 -4.34 -7.55
N ILE A 71 7.12 -4.23 -7.24
CA ILE A 71 7.59 -4.20 -5.87
C ILE A 71 7.42 -2.77 -5.34
N ILE A 72 6.42 -2.54 -4.51
CA ILE A 72 6.34 -1.34 -3.69
C ILE A 72 7.08 -1.60 -2.40
N ARG A 73 8.17 -0.86 -2.21
CA ARG A 73 8.77 -0.72 -0.88
C ARG A 73 8.10 0.44 -0.17
N THR A 74 7.20 0.14 0.76
CA THR A 74 6.58 1.17 1.59
C THR A 74 7.41 1.39 2.84
N PRO A 75 7.83 2.62 3.16
CA PRO A 75 8.00 3.00 4.54
C PRO A 75 6.61 3.18 5.14
N GLN A 76 6.37 2.55 6.27
CA GLN A 76 5.44 3.05 7.28
C GLN A 76 3.96 2.94 6.93
N GLN A 77 3.43 1.71 7.05
CA GLN A 77 2.07 1.54 7.54
C GLN A 77 2.03 2.04 8.98
N THR A 78 1.41 3.20 9.24
CA THR A 78 1.16 3.62 10.62
C THR A 78 -0.15 2.98 11.10
N ALA A 79 -0.14 2.22 12.18
CA ALA A 79 -1.36 1.95 12.94
C ALA A 79 -1.32 2.80 14.21
N ALA A 80 -2.35 3.63 14.43
CA ALA A 80 -2.64 4.33 15.68
C ALA A 80 -3.81 3.61 16.37
N LEU A 81 -3.66 3.10 17.60
CA LEU A 81 -4.73 2.39 18.33
C LEU A 81 -5.18 3.18 19.57
N LYS A 82 -6.43 3.64 19.65
CA LYS A 82 -7.06 3.97 20.94
C LYS A 82 -8.29 3.08 21.13
N SER A 83 -8.20 2.14 22.06
CA SER A 83 -9.33 1.32 22.51
C SER A 83 -10.04 2.03 23.65
N ALA A 84 -11.19 2.62 23.36
CA ALA A 84 -12.19 2.99 24.36
C ALA A 84 -13.51 2.35 23.94
N HIS A 85 -13.97 1.35 24.70
CA HIS A 85 -15.24 0.64 24.54
C HIS A 85 -15.51 0.01 23.15
N GLY A 86 -15.01 -1.21 22.95
CA GLY A 86 -15.60 -2.19 22.02
C GLY A 86 -15.23 -2.08 20.54
N SER A 87 -14.75 -0.93 20.06
CA SER A 87 -14.29 -0.75 18.68
C SER A 87 -12.90 -0.11 18.62
N THR A 88 -12.09 -0.59 17.69
CA THR A 88 -10.72 -0.10 17.48
C THR A 88 -10.66 0.71 16.19
N LEU A 89 -10.28 1.98 16.31
CA LEU A 89 -10.00 2.82 15.15
C LEU A 89 -8.54 2.66 14.72
N VAL A 90 -8.30 2.38 13.44
CA VAL A 90 -6.95 2.25 12.86
C VAL A 90 -6.76 3.30 11.78
N ARG A 91 -5.86 4.26 12.02
CA ARG A 91 -5.51 5.30 11.04
C ARG A 91 -4.26 4.92 10.26
N ASN A 92 -4.45 4.50 9.01
CA ASN A 92 -3.42 4.04 8.09
C ASN A 92 -2.75 5.21 7.35
N SER A 93 -1.47 5.01 7.06
CA SER A 93 -0.71 5.81 6.11
C SER A 93 0.10 4.88 5.22
N VAL A 94 0.31 5.22 3.95
CA VAL A 94 1.20 4.47 3.05
C VAL A 94 2.21 5.43 2.45
N TYR A 95 3.50 5.25 2.76
CA TYR A 95 4.53 5.96 2.02
C TYR A 95 5.14 5.05 0.97
N LEU A 96 5.64 5.62 -0.12
CA LEU A 96 6.26 4.89 -1.22
C LEU A 96 7.74 5.29 -1.30
N THR A 97 8.63 4.36 -1.65
CA THR A 97 10.04 4.67 -1.92
C THR A 97 10.37 4.57 -3.41
N LYS A 98 11.43 5.23 -3.84
CA LYS A 98 11.90 5.25 -5.24
C LYS A 98 12.24 3.89 -5.85
N LYS A 99 12.39 2.81 -5.09
CA LYS A 99 12.52 1.45 -5.65
C LYS A 99 11.15 0.91 -6.06
N LEU A 100 10.42 1.68 -6.84
CA LEU A 100 9.18 1.32 -7.52
C LEU A 100 9.55 0.77 -8.89
N ALA A 101 8.86 -0.25 -9.38
CA ALA A 101 9.00 -0.81 -10.72
C ALA A 101 10.34 -1.51 -11.04
N GLN A 102 10.55 -2.71 -10.48
CA GLN A 102 11.56 -3.65 -11.01
C GLN A 102 10.98 -4.67 -12.02
N SER A 103 9.70 -4.57 -12.39
CA SER A 103 9.03 -5.57 -13.24
C SER A 103 8.03 -4.99 -14.26
N LEU A 104 8.19 -3.73 -14.67
CA LEU A 104 7.40 -3.15 -15.78
C LEU A 104 8.15 -3.30 -17.10
N LYS A 105 8.61 -4.51 -17.43
CA LYS A 105 9.29 -4.73 -18.72
C LYS A 105 8.23 -4.94 -19.80
N ASN A 106 8.33 -4.16 -20.89
CA ASN A 106 7.77 -4.42 -22.21
C ASN A 106 6.28 -4.12 -22.49
N HIS A 107 5.64 -3.16 -21.81
CA HIS A 107 4.26 -2.76 -22.18
C HIS A 107 4.18 -1.27 -22.54
N PHE A 108 3.67 -0.99 -23.74
CA PHE A 108 3.28 0.34 -24.20
C PHE A 108 1.99 0.77 -23.48
N GLY A 109 1.93 2.02 -23.01
CA GLY A 109 0.72 2.61 -22.41
C GLY A 109 0.85 3.05 -20.95
N GLU A 110 -0.20 3.74 -20.50
CA GLU A 110 -0.46 4.10 -19.10
C GLU A 110 -0.77 2.84 -18.30
N GLN A 111 -0.14 2.70 -17.13
CA GLN A 111 -0.32 1.55 -16.26
C GLN A 111 -0.84 2.01 -14.91
N THR A 112 -1.98 1.45 -14.51
CA THR A 112 -2.57 1.75 -13.20
C THR A 112 -2.44 0.53 -12.30
N CYS A 113 -1.83 0.72 -11.15
CA CYS A 113 -1.59 -0.32 -10.18
C CYS A 113 -2.28 0.02 -8.86
N GLU A 114 -3.02 -0.93 -8.31
CA GLU A 114 -3.77 -0.72 -7.07
C GLU A 114 -3.15 -1.51 -5.93
N LEU A 115 -3.16 -0.91 -4.74
CA LEU A 115 -2.95 -1.59 -3.48
C LEU A 115 -4.21 -1.51 -2.66
N VAL A 116 -4.67 -2.66 -2.21
CA VAL A 116 -5.88 -2.75 -1.41
C VAL A 116 -5.54 -3.22 -0.01
N ILE A 117 -5.89 -2.41 0.98
CA ILE A 117 -5.68 -2.69 2.41
C ILE A 117 -7.01 -3.05 3.05
N GLU A 118 -7.03 -4.18 3.75
CA GLU A 118 -8.19 -4.67 4.49
C GLU A 118 -7.74 -5.45 5.74
N SER A 119 -8.61 -5.52 6.75
CA SER A 119 -8.44 -6.39 7.91
C SER A 119 -8.84 -7.83 7.60
N TYR A 120 -7.88 -8.76 7.76
CA TYR A 120 -8.10 -10.17 7.42
C TYR A 120 -9.17 -10.87 8.29
N SER A 121 -9.29 -10.48 9.57
CA SER A 121 -10.08 -11.23 10.56
C SER A 121 -11.18 -10.41 11.25
N TYR A 122 -11.27 -9.11 10.97
CA TYR A 122 -12.17 -8.22 11.69
C TYR A 122 -12.96 -7.38 10.70
N ASN A 123 -14.26 -7.26 10.95
CA ASN A 123 -15.15 -6.37 10.20
C ASN A 123 -15.03 -4.92 10.69
N ALA A 124 -15.64 -3.99 9.96
CA ALA A 124 -15.62 -2.56 10.24
C ALA A 124 -16.22 -2.19 11.61
N ALA A 125 -17.16 -2.99 12.13
CA ALA A 125 -17.76 -2.77 13.45
C ALA A 125 -16.76 -2.96 14.60
N LYS A 126 -15.79 -3.88 14.43
CA LYS A 126 -14.76 -4.17 15.42
C LYS A 126 -13.47 -3.39 15.17
N VAL A 127 -13.08 -3.28 13.89
CA VAL A 127 -11.87 -2.57 13.45
C VAL A 127 -12.23 -1.65 12.30
N GLY A 128 -12.35 -0.36 12.58
CA GLY A 128 -12.60 0.66 11.56
C GLY A 128 -11.29 1.11 10.92
N LEU A 129 -11.14 0.94 9.60
CA LEU A 129 -9.96 1.39 8.87
C LEU A 129 -10.20 2.79 8.30
N HIS A 130 -9.31 3.72 8.61
CA HIS A 130 -9.37 5.08 8.09
C HIS A 130 -8.02 5.52 7.56
N TRP A 131 -8.04 6.38 6.55
CA TRP A 131 -6.86 7.13 6.15
C TRP A 131 -6.53 8.19 7.20
N ARG A 132 -5.23 8.48 7.37
CA ARG A 132 -4.79 9.62 8.17
C ARG A 132 -5.13 10.94 7.46
N GLU A 133 -5.77 11.86 8.16
CA GLU A 133 -6.25 13.15 7.61
C GLU A 133 -5.15 14.00 6.95
N TRP A 134 -4.00 14.16 7.62
CA TRP A 134 -2.99 15.14 7.18
C TRP A 134 -1.91 14.60 6.24
N ASN A 135 -1.80 13.28 6.04
CA ASN A 135 -0.79 12.69 5.15
C ASN A 135 -1.06 11.17 4.92
N PRO A 136 -2.15 10.83 4.24
CA PRO A 136 -2.60 9.44 4.09
C PRO A 136 -1.70 8.62 3.19
N VAL A 137 -1.34 9.16 2.02
CA VAL A 137 -0.44 8.50 1.09
C VAL A 137 0.56 9.51 0.55
N GLY A 138 1.81 9.11 0.40
CA GLY A 138 2.79 10.00 -0.22
C GLY A 138 4.20 9.43 -0.29
N PHE A 139 5.15 10.33 -0.40
CA PHE A 139 6.57 10.02 -0.37
C PHE A 139 7.19 10.59 0.90
N PRO A 140 8.21 9.95 1.48
CA PRO A 140 9.03 10.54 2.52
C PRO A 140 9.42 11.99 2.16
N ARG A 141 9.36 12.93 3.12
CA ARG A 141 9.69 14.36 2.90
C ARG A 141 11.06 14.58 2.25
N VAL A 142 12.03 13.70 2.49
CA VAL A 142 13.36 13.70 1.84
C VAL A 142 13.28 13.42 0.34
N LEU A 143 12.28 12.66 -0.12
CA LEU A 143 12.06 12.31 -1.52
C LEU A 143 11.20 13.34 -2.27
N VAL A 144 10.49 14.26 -1.58
CA VAL A 144 9.65 15.29 -2.22
C VAL A 144 10.44 16.17 -3.19
N PHE A 145 11.68 16.56 -2.82
CA PHE A 145 12.59 17.31 -3.70
C PHE A 145 13.11 16.51 -4.90
N SER A 146 12.91 15.20 -4.92
CA SER A 146 13.37 14.32 -5.98
C SER A 146 12.27 13.80 -6.91
N ILE A 147 10.98 14.05 -6.65
CA ILE A 147 9.89 13.53 -7.49
C ILE A 147 9.79 14.32 -8.80
N ALA A 148 10.13 15.61 -8.79
CA ALA A 148 10.20 16.42 -10.01
C ALA A 148 11.21 15.87 -11.05
N LYS A 149 12.08 14.92 -10.67
CA LYS A 149 13.03 14.22 -11.55
C LYS A 149 13.32 12.78 -11.11
N SER A 150 12.37 12.04 -10.53
CA SER A 150 12.63 10.61 -10.28
C SER A 150 12.29 9.83 -11.55
N LYS A 151 13.18 9.94 -12.53
CA LYS A 151 13.24 9.03 -13.68
C LYS A 151 13.54 7.64 -13.12
N LEU A 152 12.54 6.76 -13.04
CA LEU A 152 12.83 5.33 -13.05
C LEU A 152 13.40 5.02 -14.44
N ALA A 153 14.24 3.99 -14.57
CA ALA A 153 15.00 3.75 -15.81
C ALA A 153 14.15 3.90 -17.10
N ASP A 154 12.86 3.49 -17.05
CA ASP A 154 11.93 3.57 -18.17
C ASP A 154 10.56 4.25 -17.89
N PHE A 155 10.23 4.60 -16.63
CA PHE A 155 8.88 5.09 -16.23
C PHE A 155 8.90 6.33 -15.32
N THR A 156 7.85 7.13 -15.41
CA THR A 156 7.52 8.24 -14.52
C THR A 156 6.21 7.95 -13.80
N LEU A 157 6.23 8.00 -12.48
CA LEU A 157 4.98 8.05 -11.71
C LEU A 157 4.38 9.45 -11.87
N TYR A 158 3.12 9.53 -12.31
CA TYR A 158 2.43 10.80 -12.49
C TYR A 158 1.08 10.86 -11.77
N GLY A 159 0.47 9.70 -11.46
CA GLY A 159 -0.78 9.62 -10.71
C GLY A 159 -0.60 8.94 -9.36
N LEU A 160 -1.11 9.57 -8.30
CA LEU A 160 -1.25 8.97 -6.98
C LEU A 160 -2.61 9.37 -6.41
N GLN A 161 -3.46 8.39 -6.16
CA GLN A 161 -4.79 8.58 -5.57
C GLN A 161 -5.04 7.57 -4.46
N TRP A 162 -5.95 7.91 -3.56
CA TRP A 162 -6.36 7.03 -2.47
C TRP A 162 -7.84 7.19 -2.17
N THR A 163 -8.51 6.08 -1.87
CA THR A 163 -9.94 6.03 -1.57
C THR A 163 -10.20 5.14 -0.36
N LYS A 164 -11.33 5.38 0.31
CA LYS A 164 -11.89 4.46 1.31
C LYS A 164 -13.23 3.99 0.79
N ASN A 165 -13.40 2.68 0.73
CA ASN A 165 -14.64 2.02 0.33
C ASN A 165 -15.07 1.09 1.48
N SER A 166 -16.35 0.73 1.49
CA SER A 166 -16.87 -0.29 2.41
C SER A 166 -17.64 -1.34 1.61
N PHE A 167 -17.42 -2.61 1.93
CA PHE A 167 -17.98 -3.76 1.22
C PHE A 167 -18.76 -4.67 2.16
N GLU A 168 -19.87 -5.19 1.67
CA GLU A 168 -20.70 -6.13 2.41
C GLU A 168 -20.33 -7.58 2.06
N TYR A 169 -19.96 -8.34 3.07
CA TYR A 169 -19.73 -9.78 3.00
C TYR A 169 -20.72 -10.51 3.90
N ALA A 170 -20.80 -11.84 3.77
CA ALA A 170 -21.69 -12.67 4.58
C ALA A 170 -21.52 -12.48 6.11
N ALA A 171 -20.34 -12.02 6.55
CA ALA A 171 -20.01 -11.80 7.95
C ALA A 171 -20.15 -10.33 8.41
N GLY A 172 -20.79 -9.45 7.61
CA GLY A 172 -20.96 -8.01 7.87
C GLY A 172 -20.22 -7.07 6.90
N GLN A 173 -19.94 -5.84 7.34
CA GLN A 173 -19.30 -4.79 6.54
C GLN A 173 -17.78 -4.75 6.77
N TRP A 174 -16.98 -4.66 5.71
CA TRP A 174 -15.53 -4.49 5.75
C TRP A 174 -15.12 -3.15 5.18
N ASP A 175 -14.17 -2.49 5.84
CA ASP A 175 -13.56 -1.28 5.32
C ASP A 175 -12.35 -1.65 4.45
N GLN A 176 -12.30 -1.08 3.25
CA GLN A 176 -11.22 -1.26 2.29
C GLN A 176 -10.56 0.10 2.00
N LEU A 177 -9.25 0.18 2.17
CA LEU A 177 -8.47 1.37 1.81
C LEU A 177 -7.67 1.07 0.53
N THR A 178 -7.92 1.81 -0.54
CA THR A 178 -7.26 1.59 -1.83
C THR A 178 -6.29 2.72 -2.14
N VAL A 179 -5.11 2.37 -2.67
CA VAL A 179 -4.13 3.30 -3.24
C VAL A 179 -3.95 2.97 -4.70
N SER A 180 -4.19 3.94 -5.57
CA SER A 180 -4.03 3.80 -7.02
C SER A 180 -2.81 4.59 -7.49
N LEU A 181 -1.93 3.91 -8.20
CA LEU A 181 -0.67 4.43 -8.71
C LEU A 181 -0.66 4.36 -10.22
N THR A 182 -0.42 5.49 -10.86
CA THR A 182 -0.43 5.58 -12.31
C THR A 182 0.94 5.95 -12.84
N PHE A 183 1.46 5.08 -13.71
CA PHE A 183 2.79 5.17 -14.30
C PHE A 183 2.68 5.40 -15.80
N SER A 184 3.47 6.34 -16.31
CA SER A 184 3.63 6.61 -17.73
C SER A 184 5.06 6.32 -18.14
N ARG A 185 5.26 5.98 -19.42
CA ARG A 185 6.61 5.82 -19.96
C ARG A 185 7.28 7.19 -20.08
N ALA A 186 8.56 7.27 -19.70
CA ALA A 186 9.37 8.45 -19.96
C ALA A 186 9.86 8.39 -21.41
N TYR A 187 9.43 9.33 -22.25
CA TYR A 187 10.01 9.54 -23.59
C TYR A 187 11.33 10.30 -23.50
#